data_AF-A0A127ERI0-F1
#
_entry.id   AF-A0A127ERI0-F1
#
_cell.length_a   1.000
_cell.length_b   1.000
_cell.length_c   1.000
_cell.angle_alpha   90.00
_cell.angle_beta   90.00
_cell.angle_gamma   90.00
#
_symmetry.space_group_name_H-M   'P 1'
#
loop_
_entity.id
_entity.type
_entity.pdbx_description
1 polymer ?
#
loop_
_entity_poly.entity_id
_entity_poly.type
_entity_poly.pdbx_seq_one_letter_code
_entity_poly.pdbx_strand_id
1 'polypeptide(L)'
;MSWADKFNLLDGTVILRLACALFFLPHVIGKFTEPATLNFFKAAKFNPPATWMYIAGAIETVLTLLLLFGIYTPYVALIAAFHLFVAAAATYKVTKKWIWVIGGIEYCAFWSVCCIALAMLTWPK
;
A
#
# COMPACT_ATOMS: atom_id res chain seq x y z
N MET A 1 13.36 -5.75 20.76
CA MET A 1 13.08 -6.78 19.74
C MET A 1 14.35 -6.99 18.93
N SER A 2 14.84 -8.23 18.84
CA SER A 2 16.02 -8.55 18.04
C SER A 2 15.72 -8.48 16.54
N TRP A 3 16.75 -8.51 15.70
CA TRP A 3 16.57 -8.62 14.25
C TRP A 3 15.86 -9.91 13.83
N ALA A 4 16.13 -11.03 14.52
CA ALA A 4 15.47 -12.30 14.24
C ALA A 4 13.97 -12.24 14.54
N ASP A 5 13.58 -11.62 15.66
CA ASP A 5 12.18 -11.48 16.05
C ASP A 5 11.37 -10.67 15.03
N LYS A 6 12.01 -9.65 14.41
CA LYS A 6 11.36 -8.83 13.38
C LYS A 6 10.99 -9.63 12.13
N PHE A 7 11.62 -10.78 11.90
CA PHE A 7 11.35 -11.65 10.74
C PHE A 7 10.91 -13.06 11.18
N ASN A 8 10.41 -13.21 12.40
CA ASN A 8 9.90 -14.48 12.88
C ASN A 8 8.59 -14.84 12.18
N LEU A 9 8.66 -15.74 11.20
CA LEU A 9 7.51 -16.20 10.43
C LEU A 9 6.55 -17.11 11.21
N LEU A 10 6.83 -17.39 12.49
CA LEU A 10 5.89 -18.08 13.37
C LEU A 10 4.91 -17.10 14.07
N ASP A 11 5.14 -15.80 13.96
CA ASP A 11 4.24 -14.75 14.47
C ASP A 11 3.34 -14.22 13.34
N GLY A 12 2.03 -14.46 13.46
CA GLY A 12 1.04 -13.99 12.49
C GLY A 12 1.03 -12.47 12.31
N THR A 13 1.38 -11.70 13.35
CA THR A 13 1.51 -10.24 13.27
C THR A 13 2.70 -9.84 12.40
N VAL A 14 3.81 -10.56 12.49
CA VAL A 14 4.98 -10.36 11.64
C VAL A 14 4.66 -10.73 10.19
N ILE A 15 3.97 -11.85 9.96
CA ILE A 15 3.52 -12.23 8.60
C ILE A 15 2.63 -11.12 8.01
N LEU A 16 1.64 -10.65 8.76
CA LEU A 16 0.74 -9.57 8.32
C LEU A 16 1.53 -8.29 8.01
N ARG A 17 2.49 -7.91 8.86
CA ARG A 17 3.36 -6.75 8.64
C ARG A 17 4.16 -6.87 7.35
N LEU A 18 4.77 -8.04 7.12
CA LEU A 18 5.57 -8.31 5.93
C LEU A 18 4.70 -8.33 4.68
N ALA A 19 3.48 -8.89 4.74
CA ALA A 19 2.52 -8.83 3.65
C ALA A 19 2.17 -7.37 3.31
N CYS A 20 1.72 -6.59 4.30
CA CYS A 20 1.40 -5.17 4.12
C CYS A 20 2.59 -4.34 3.59
N ALA A 21 3.84 -4.77 3.84
CA ALA A 21 5.03 -4.15 3.24
C ALA A 21 5.24 -4.59 1.79
N LEU A 22 5.38 -5.89 1.55
CA LEU A 22 5.86 -6.45 0.29
C LEU A 22 4.86 -6.29 -0.85
N PHE A 23 3.55 -6.25 -0.55
CA PHE A 23 2.53 -6.07 -1.59
C PHE A 23 2.51 -4.67 -2.21
N PHE A 24 3.24 -3.69 -1.66
CA PHE A 24 3.49 -2.42 -2.35
C PHE A 24 4.55 -2.53 -3.45
N LEU A 25 5.46 -3.53 -3.43
CA LEU A 25 6.56 -3.63 -4.38
C LEU A 25 6.10 -3.69 -5.85
N PRO A 26 5.09 -4.51 -6.24
CA PRO A 26 4.60 -4.49 -7.62
C PRO A 26 4.06 -3.12 -8.04
N HIS A 27 3.45 -2.36 -7.12
CA HIS A 27 2.93 -1.02 -7.39
C HIS A 27 4.03 0.04 -7.55
N VAL A 28 5.14 -0.11 -6.83
CA VAL A 28 6.34 0.71 -7.02
C VAL A 28 6.98 0.39 -8.37
N ILE A 29 7.24 -0.89 -8.65
CA ILE A 29 7.89 -1.34 -9.90
C ILE A 29 7.06 -0.93 -11.12
N GLY A 30 5.73 -1.09 -11.07
CA GLY A 30 4.84 -0.73 -12.16
C GLY A 30 4.92 0.74 -12.56
N LYS A 31 5.20 1.66 -11.63
CA LYS A 31 5.35 3.10 -11.95
C LYS A 31 6.52 3.42 -12.87
N PHE A 32 7.54 2.56 -12.90
CA PHE A 32 8.73 2.73 -13.74
C PHE A 32 8.73 1.86 -14.99
N THR A 33 7.95 0.77 -14.97
CA THR A 33 7.98 -0.27 -16.01
C THR A 33 6.74 -0.31 -16.87
N GLU A 34 5.59 0.13 -16.34
CA GLU A 34 4.29 -0.03 -17.00
C GLU A 34 3.71 1.33 -17.47
N PRO A 35 3.63 1.57 -18.79
CA PRO A 35 3.00 2.78 -19.33
C PRO A 35 1.54 2.96 -18.90
N ALA A 36 0.86 1.84 -18.60
CA ALA A 36 -0.52 1.82 -18.10
C ALA A 36 -0.67 2.60 -16.78
N THR A 37 0.36 2.63 -15.93
CA THR A 37 0.31 3.38 -14.67
C THR A 37 0.17 4.87 -14.93
N LEU A 38 0.97 5.46 -15.84
CA LEU A 38 0.82 6.88 -16.18
C LEU A 38 -0.56 7.20 -16.78
N ASN A 39 -1.10 6.31 -17.60
CA ASN A 39 -2.44 6.46 -18.18
C ASN A 39 -3.54 6.43 -17.11
N PHE A 40 -3.39 5.63 -16.05
CA PHE A 40 -4.28 5.66 -14.90
C PHE A 40 -4.28 7.03 -14.21
N PHE A 41 -3.10 7.61 -13.92
CA PHE A 41 -3.03 8.92 -13.27
C PHE A 41 -3.64 10.04 -14.12
N LYS A 42 -3.48 9.97 -15.46
CA LYS A 42 -4.19 10.84 -16.40
C LYS A 42 -5.71 10.67 -16.30
N ALA A 43 -6.21 9.44 -16.36
CA ALA A 43 -7.64 9.14 -16.28
C ALA A 43 -8.26 9.56 -14.94
N ALA A 44 -7.52 9.40 -13.84
CA ALA A 44 -7.92 9.83 -12.51
C ALA A 44 -7.89 11.37 -12.32
N LYS A 45 -7.38 12.11 -13.31
CA LYS A 45 -7.24 13.58 -13.32
C LYS A 45 -6.27 14.12 -12.26
N PHE A 46 -5.21 13.38 -11.94
CA PHE A 46 -4.10 13.91 -11.16
C PHE A 46 -3.25 14.81 -12.05
N ASN A 47 -3.18 16.11 -11.75
CA ASN A 47 -2.41 17.09 -12.53
C ASN A 47 -1.28 17.68 -11.68
N PRO A 48 -0.01 17.60 -12.11
CA PRO A 48 0.50 16.87 -13.28
C PRO A 48 0.60 15.35 -13.03
N PRO A 49 0.21 14.49 -13.99
CA PRO A 49 0.01 13.05 -13.76
C PRO A 49 1.31 12.30 -13.41
N ALA A 50 2.41 12.61 -14.09
CA ALA A 50 3.70 11.97 -13.82
C ALA A 50 4.22 12.33 -12.42
N THR A 51 4.07 13.59 -12.00
CA THR A 51 4.49 14.04 -10.67
C THR A 51 3.74 13.29 -9.56
N TRP A 52 2.41 13.22 -9.64
CA TRP A 52 1.61 12.48 -8.66
C TRP A 52 1.88 10.98 -8.69
N MET A 53 2.15 10.41 -9.87
CA MET A 53 2.56 9.02 -10.00
C MET A 53 3.86 8.73 -9.24
N TYR A 54 4.91 9.53 -9.45
CA TYR A 54 6.18 9.34 -8.78
C TYR A 54 6.13 9.67 -7.28
N ILE A 55 5.32 10.65 -6.86
CA ILE A 55 5.06 10.91 -5.44
C ILE A 55 4.42 9.68 -4.78
N ALA A 56 3.38 9.11 -5.40
CA ALA A 56 2.76 7.89 -4.90
C ALA A 56 3.78 6.74 -4.82
N GLY A 57 4.68 6.61 -5.79
CA GLY A 57 5.74 5.59 -5.79
C GLY A 57 6.76 5.80 -4.68
N ALA A 58 7.15 7.04 -4.41
CA ALA A 58 8.04 7.38 -3.31
C ALA A 58 7.40 7.07 -1.95
N ILE A 59 6.12 7.42 -1.77
CA ILE A 59 5.35 7.09 -0.55
C ILE A 59 5.32 5.57 -0.36
N GLU A 60 4.92 4.81 -1.39
CA GLU A 60 4.86 3.34 -1.31
C GLU A 60 6.23 2.72 -1.00
N THR A 61 7.32 3.28 -1.55
CA THR A 61 8.68 2.82 -1.27
C THR A 61 9.03 3.03 0.21
N VAL A 62 8.77 4.21 0.74
CA VAL A 62 9.02 4.51 2.16
C VAL A 62 8.16 3.63 3.07
N LEU A 63 6.87 3.49 2.77
CA LEU A 63 5.95 2.62 3.52
C LEU A 63 6.45 1.16 3.51
N THR A 64 6.88 0.67 2.34
CA THR A 64 7.44 -0.68 2.19
C THR A 64 8.64 -0.86 3.11
N LEU A 65 9.63 0.04 3.06
CA LEU A 65 10.85 -0.10 3.86
C LEU A 65 10.57 -0.02 5.37
N LEU A 66 9.76 0.94 5.79
CA LEU A 66 9.43 1.12 7.20
C LEU A 66 8.64 -0.07 7.77
N LEU A 67 7.63 -0.58 7.04
CA LEU A 67 6.90 -1.77 7.45
C LEU A 67 7.77 -3.03 7.37
N LEU A 68 8.62 -3.17 6.35
CA LEU A 68 9.51 -4.32 6.19
C LEU A 68 10.44 -4.47 7.41
N PHE A 69 11.02 -3.36 7.89
CA PHE A 69 11.93 -3.33 9.03
C PHE A 69 11.23 -3.13 10.39
N GLY A 70 9.90 -3.04 10.40
CA GLY A 70 9.11 -2.83 11.62
C GLY A 70 9.44 -1.54 12.35
N ILE A 71 9.60 -0.45 11.62
CA ILE A 71 9.92 0.89 12.13
C ILE A 71 8.61 1.68 12.23
N TYR A 72 8.26 2.15 13.43
CA TYR A 72 7.00 2.88 13.70
C TYR A 72 5.73 2.18 13.16
N THR A 73 5.71 0.84 13.20
CA THR A 73 4.69 -0.02 12.58
C THR A 73 3.24 0.50 12.69
N PRO A 74 2.69 0.83 13.88
CA PRO A 74 1.29 1.23 13.98
C PRO A 74 0.97 2.50 13.19
N TYR A 75 1.86 3.50 13.24
CA TYR A 75 1.67 4.76 12.52
C TYR A 75 1.82 4.59 11.01
N VAL A 76 2.87 3.85 10.59
CA VAL A 76 3.13 3.58 9.18
C VAL A 76 2.01 2.74 8.57
N ALA A 77 1.46 1.79 9.32
CA ALA A 77 0.30 1.00 8.92
C ALA A 77 -0.94 1.88 8.71
N LEU A 78 -1.22 2.85 9.58
CA LEU A 78 -2.32 3.80 9.36
C LEU A 78 -2.11 4.68 8.12
N ILE A 79 -0.89 5.17 7.90
CA ILE A 79 -0.57 5.95 6.70
C ILE A 79 -0.74 5.10 5.44
N ALA A 80 -0.30 3.83 5.48
CA ALA A 80 -0.49 2.88 4.39
C ALA A 80 -1.98 2.61 4.12
N ALA A 81 -2.80 2.45 5.17
CA ALA A 81 -4.23 2.28 5.04
C ALA A 81 -4.88 3.50 4.35
N PHE A 82 -4.48 4.72 4.72
CA PHE A 82 -4.97 5.95 4.11
C PHE A 82 -4.52 6.08 2.65
N HIS A 83 -3.26 5.76 2.33
CA HIS A 83 -2.76 5.74 0.95
C HIS A 83 -3.56 4.79 0.06
N LEU A 84 -3.83 3.57 0.57
CA LEU A 84 -4.67 2.58 -0.13
C LEU A 84 -6.12 3.04 -0.27
N PHE A 85 -6.66 3.77 0.70
CA PHE A 85 -7.98 4.38 0.59
C PHE A 85 -8.04 5.42 -0.53
N VAL A 86 -7.03 6.29 -0.64
CA VAL A 86 -6.92 7.26 -1.76
C VAL A 86 -6.81 6.53 -3.10
N ALA A 87 -6.00 5.45 -3.17
CA ALA A 87 -5.87 4.62 -4.36
C ALA A 87 -7.20 3.94 -4.74
N ALA A 88 -7.96 3.43 -3.77
CA ALA A 88 -9.29 2.88 -3.97
C ALA A 88 -10.25 3.95 -4.51
N ALA A 89 -10.30 5.12 -3.90
CA ALA A 89 -11.16 6.21 -4.34
C ALA A 89 -10.85 6.67 -5.78
N ALA A 90 -9.56 6.80 -6.12
CA ALA A 90 -9.12 7.12 -7.48
C ALA A 90 -9.50 6.02 -8.48
N THR A 91 -9.31 4.76 -8.10
CA THR A 91 -9.67 3.61 -8.94
C THR A 91 -11.17 3.55 -9.18
N TYR A 92 -12.00 3.71 -8.14
CA TYR A 92 -13.44 3.74 -8.27
C TYR A 92 -13.93 4.92 -9.13
N LYS A 93 -13.28 6.08 -9.02
CA LYS A 93 -13.58 7.24 -9.86
C LYS A 93 -13.41 6.92 -11.35
N VAL A 94 -12.36 6.18 -11.72
CA VAL A 94 -12.04 5.82 -13.10
C VAL A 94 -12.87 4.64 -13.59
N THR A 95 -12.99 3.57 -12.81
CA THR A 95 -13.51 2.28 -13.29
C THR A 95 -14.93 2.00 -12.88
N LYS A 96 -15.40 2.55 -11.74
CA LYS A 96 -16.71 2.26 -11.13
C LYS A 96 -16.95 0.77 -10.85
N LYS A 97 -15.87 -0.01 -10.71
CA LYS A 97 -15.91 -1.47 -10.50
C LYS A 97 -15.47 -1.84 -9.09
N TRP A 98 -16.00 -2.96 -8.60
CA TRP A 98 -15.59 -3.55 -7.33
C TRP A 98 -14.50 -4.61 -7.51
N ILE A 99 -14.76 -5.63 -8.33
CA ILE A 99 -13.89 -6.82 -8.43
C ILE A 99 -12.53 -6.48 -9.04
N TRP A 100 -11.45 -6.92 -8.40
CA TRP A 100 -10.08 -6.55 -8.79
C TRP A 100 -9.69 -7.03 -10.19
N VAL A 101 -10.11 -8.24 -10.61
CA VAL A 101 -9.74 -8.85 -11.90
C VAL A 101 -10.23 -8.04 -13.11
N ILE A 102 -11.27 -7.23 -12.93
CA ILE A 102 -11.82 -6.34 -13.95
C ILE A 102 -11.38 -4.87 -13.77
N GLY A 103 -10.41 -4.61 -12.88
CA GLY A 103 -9.88 -3.29 -12.56
C GLY A 103 -10.62 -2.56 -11.43
N GLY A 104 -11.27 -3.29 -10.52
CA GLY A 104 -12.01 -2.72 -9.38
C GLY A 104 -11.17 -2.48 -8.12
N ILE A 105 -11.84 -1.95 -7.09
CA ILE A 105 -11.20 -1.48 -5.84
C ILE A 105 -10.97 -2.54 -4.76
N GLU A 106 -11.51 -3.74 -4.93
CA GLU A 106 -11.49 -4.83 -3.94
C GLU A 106 -10.10 -5.04 -3.31
N TYR A 107 -9.04 -5.07 -4.12
CA TYR A 107 -7.68 -5.28 -3.63
C TYR A 107 -7.18 -4.11 -2.77
N CYS A 108 -7.46 -2.87 -3.17
CA CYS A 108 -7.10 -1.69 -2.37
C CYS A 108 -7.85 -1.67 -1.04
N ALA A 109 -9.14 -2.01 -1.06
CA ALA A 109 -9.97 -2.09 0.14
C ALA A 109 -9.47 -3.18 1.10
N PHE A 110 -9.18 -4.38 0.57
CA PHE A 110 -8.65 -5.51 1.34
C PHE A 110 -7.35 -5.12 2.06
N TRP A 111 -6.36 -4.59 1.34
CA TRP A 111 -5.09 -4.23 1.96
C TRP A 111 -5.20 -3.04 2.91
N SER A 112 -6.13 -2.11 2.67
CA SER A 112 -6.39 -1.01 3.61
C SER A 112 -6.88 -1.54 4.95
N VAL A 113 -7.81 -2.51 4.94
CA VAL A 113 -8.30 -3.18 6.15
C VAL A 113 -7.18 -3.97 6.85
N CYS A 114 -6.34 -4.69 6.09
CA CYS A 114 -5.17 -5.38 6.65
C CYS A 114 -4.20 -4.42 7.36
N CYS A 115 -3.97 -3.24 6.77
CA CYS A 115 -3.13 -2.21 7.38
C CYS A 115 -3.76 -1.65 8.68
N ILE A 116 -5.08 -1.45 8.71
CA ILE A 116 -5.79 -1.02 9.94
C ILE A 116 -5.66 -2.09 11.02
N ALA A 117 -5.90 -3.35 10.69
CA ALA A 117 -5.77 -4.46 11.63
C ALA A 117 -4.33 -4.56 12.18
N LEU A 118 -3.32 -4.43 11.31
CA LEU A 118 -1.91 -4.38 11.72
C LEU A 118 -1.64 -3.21 12.68
N ALA A 119 -2.19 -2.03 12.41
CA ALA A 119 -2.03 -0.87 13.29
C ALA A 119 -2.61 -1.14 14.68
N MET A 120 -3.82 -1.73 14.75
CA MET A 120 -4.46 -2.09 16.01
C MET A 120 -3.68 -3.14 16.80
N LEU A 121 -3.13 -4.16 16.12
CA LEU A 121 -2.33 -5.23 16.74
C LEU A 121 -0.98 -4.74 17.26
N THR A 122 -0.42 -3.70 16.66
CA THR A 122 0.93 -3.18 16.97
C THR A 122 0.91 -1.85 17.72
N TRP A 123 -0.27 -1.40 18.15
CA TRP A 123 -0.42 -0.14 18.87
C TRP A 123 0.30 -0.20 20.23
N PRO A 124 1.04 0.85 20.64
CA PRO A 124 1.65 0.90 21.96
C PRO A 124 0.55 0.88 23.03
N LYS A 125 0.70 -0.01 24.01
CA LYS A 125 -0.17 -0.08 25.19
C LYS A 125 0.53 0.53 26.40
#